data_AF-A0A962E8X8-F1
#
_entry.id   AF-A0A962E8X8-F1
#
_cell.length_a   1.000
_cell.length_b   1.000
_cell.length_c   1.000
_cell.angle_alpha   90.00
_cell.angle_beta   90.00
_cell.angle_gamma   90.00
#
_symmetry.space_group_name_H-M   'P 1'
#
loop_
_entity.id
_entity.type
_entity.pdbx_description
1 polymer ?
#
loop_
_entity_poly.entity_id
_entity_poly.type
_entity_poly.pdbx_seq_one_letter_code
_entity_poly.pdbx_strand_id
1 'polypeptide(L)'
;MPASRAKLCRPSLVRVHVSNLQRPAHRVEFTAQGARIVSGDQSAPRPSKLSAWLRLVRADKPIGILLLLWPTLWALWLAAGGLPPLATLAIFVAGVVLTRSGGCVINDYADRWLDPNVQRTQQRPLATGEISGTEGLIGFALIMLIAFGLVLLTNQLTIYLSLGALALAVFYPYSKRLIWFPQVILGAAFSMAIPMAFAAVSGEVPQLAWLLFCANILWTTAYDTLYAMVDRDDDLEMGARSTAILFGDLDRVAVGILQGSFLLAMLLLGRRAELGTVYFASLVLAALLIAYQLWLARNQEREPCFQAFLHNNWVGLIVFAGIATSYWVGR
;
A
#
# COMPACT_ATOMS: atom_id res chain seq x y z
N MET A 1 -25.75 -33.92 72.23
CA MET A 1 -24.43 -33.88 71.55
C MET A 1 -24.47 -34.84 70.37
N PRO A 2 -23.90 -34.55 69.18
CA PRO A 2 -23.23 -33.33 68.68
C PRO A 2 -24.10 -32.60 67.61
N ALA A 3 -24.17 -31.28 67.49
CA ALA A 3 -23.16 -30.24 67.20
C ALA A 3 -22.81 -30.09 65.69
N SER A 4 -23.46 -29.11 65.06
CA SER A 4 -22.92 -28.03 64.22
C SER A 4 -21.86 -28.33 63.14
N ARG A 5 -22.15 -27.94 61.89
CA ARG A 5 -21.31 -26.97 61.14
C ARG A 5 -22.03 -26.40 59.92
N ALA A 6 -22.34 -25.11 60.01
CA ALA A 6 -22.75 -24.27 58.90
C ALA A 6 -21.63 -24.17 57.85
N LYS A 7 -21.94 -24.45 56.59
CA LYS A 7 -21.08 -24.11 55.45
C LYS A 7 -21.35 -22.66 55.08
N LEU A 8 -20.41 -21.78 55.44
CA LEU A 8 -20.38 -20.40 54.98
C LEU A 8 -20.27 -20.35 53.44
N CYS A 9 -21.18 -19.60 52.82
CA CYS A 9 -21.04 -19.10 51.46
C CYS A 9 -19.71 -18.36 51.30
N ARG A 10 -18.90 -18.76 50.33
CA ARG A 10 -17.76 -17.96 49.85
C ARG A 10 -18.32 -16.83 48.98
N PRO A 11 -17.95 -15.56 49.18
CA PRO A 11 -18.31 -14.51 48.25
C PRO A 11 -17.58 -14.72 46.92
N SER A 12 -18.34 -14.86 45.84
CA SER A 12 -17.88 -14.82 44.47
C SER A 12 -17.28 -13.44 44.18
N LEU A 13 -15.96 -13.38 44.08
CA LEU A 13 -15.25 -12.21 43.56
C LEU A 13 -15.69 -11.98 42.11
N VAL A 14 -16.51 -10.95 41.92
CA VAL A 14 -16.82 -10.36 40.61
C VAL A 14 -15.51 -9.86 40.02
N ARG A 15 -15.03 -10.54 38.98
CA ARG A 15 -13.84 -10.14 38.22
C ARG A 15 -14.25 -8.98 37.30
N VAL A 16 -14.11 -7.74 37.78
CA VAL A 16 -14.28 -6.55 36.93
C VAL A 16 -13.15 -6.56 35.89
N HIS A 17 -13.49 -6.79 34.62
CA HIS A 17 -12.56 -6.65 33.50
C HIS A 17 -12.37 -5.16 33.22
N VAL A 18 -11.31 -4.57 33.79
CA VAL A 18 -10.79 -3.27 33.37
C VAL A 18 -9.59 -3.55 32.48
N SER A 19 -9.82 -3.92 31.21
CA SER A 19 -8.78 -4.01 30.19
C SER A 19 -8.84 -2.77 29.30
N ASN A 20 -8.44 -1.63 29.86
CA ASN A 20 -8.13 -0.43 29.10
C ASN A 20 -7.09 0.34 29.90
N LEU A 21 -5.80 0.12 29.56
CA LEU A 21 -4.61 0.93 29.84
C LEU A 21 -3.35 0.06 29.69
N GLN A 22 -3.14 -0.59 28.54
CA GLN A 22 -1.81 -1.05 28.15
C GLN A 22 -1.02 0.14 27.61
N ARG A 23 -0.56 1.00 28.52
CA ARG A 23 0.72 1.69 28.33
C ARG A 23 1.79 0.70 28.79
N PRO A 24 2.86 0.44 28.04
CA PRO A 24 3.85 -0.60 28.36
C PRO A 24 4.81 -0.17 29.49
N ALA A 25 4.34 0.59 30.47
CA ALA A 25 5.23 1.17 31.48
C ALA A 25 5.49 0.23 32.66
N HIS A 26 4.54 -0.66 33.00
CA HIS A 26 4.60 -1.43 34.24
C HIS A 26 4.05 -2.85 34.05
N ARG A 27 4.92 -3.85 34.19
CA ARG A 27 4.52 -5.26 34.31
C ARG A 27 4.45 -5.61 35.80
N VAL A 28 3.33 -6.12 36.27
CA VAL A 28 3.19 -6.59 37.65
C VAL A 28 3.56 -8.07 37.68
N GLU A 29 4.68 -8.41 38.30
CA GLU A 29 5.08 -9.80 38.54
C GLU A 29 4.65 -10.24 39.94
N PHE A 30 3.91 -11.34 40.01
CA PHE A 30 3.50 -11.93 41.28
C PHE A 30 4.53 -13.00 41.68
N THR A 31 5.25 -12.76 42.77
CA THR A 31 6.20 -13.71 43.36
C THR A 31 5.67 -14.26 44.68
N ALA A 32 6.28 -15.33 45.21
CA ALA A 32 5.94 -15.89 46.53
C ALA A 32 6.07 -14.87 47.70
N GLN A 33 6.69 -13.72 47.46
CA GLN A 33 6.91 -12.63 48.43
C GLN A 33 6.02 -11.39 48.17
N GLY A 34 5.06 -11.47 47.23
CA GLY A 34 4.15 -10.38 46.88
C GLY A 34 4.26 -9.92 45.42
N ALA A 35 3.37 -9.00 45.03
CA ALA A 35 3.39 -8.35 43.72
C ALA A 35 4.49 -7.28 43.67
N ARG A 36 5.41 -7.38 42.70
CA ARG A 36 6.36 -6.32 42.37
C ARG A 36 5.97 -5.66 41.05
N ILE A 37 5.97 -4.34 41.04
CA ILE A 37 5.90 -3.56 39.81
C ILE A 37 7.31 -3.58 39.22
N VAL A 38 7.50 -4.34 38.15
CA VAL A 38 8.71 -4.27 37.32
C VAL A 38 8.49 -3.12 36.35
N SER A 39 9.14 -1.98 36.62
CA SER A 39 9.33 -0.94 35.62
C SER A 39 10.14 -1.54 34.48
N GLY A 40 9.54 -1.63 33.29
CA GLY A 40 10.26 -2.04 32.09
C GLY A 40 11.49 -1.18 31.91
N ASP A 41 12.56 -1.76 31.39
CA ASP A 41 13.80 -1.05 31.12
C ASP A 41 13.53 0.13 30.16
N GLN A 42 13.48 1.35 30.71
CA GLN A 42 13.29 2.60 29.97
C GLN A 42 14.61 3.11 29.35
N SER A 43 15.71 2.35 29.47
CA SER A 43 17.04 2.76 29.00
C SER A 43 17.28 2.57 27.50
N ALA A 44 16.36 1.91 26.78
CA ALA A 44 16.44 1.84 25.33
C ALA A 44 16.38 3.28 24.74
N PRO A 45 17.39 3.72 23.96
CA PRO A 45 17.39 5.04 23.38
C PRO A 45 16.12 5.23 22.55
N ARG A 46 15.35 6.30 22.83
CA ARG A 46 14.22 6.64 21.95
C ARG A 46 14.78 6.88 20.54
N PRO A 47 14.19 6.27 19.51
CA PRO A 47 14.63 6.48 18.13
C PRO A 47 14.63 7.99 17.83
N SER A 48 15.65 8.45 17.10
CA SER A 48 15.75 9.86 16.73
C SER A 48 14.51 10.31 15.96
N LYS A 49 14.13 11.58 16.07
CA LYS A 49 13.02 12.14 15.28
C LYS A 49 13.18 11.89 13.78
N LEU A 50 14.42 11.94 13.27
CA LEU A 50 14.72 11.63 11.89
C LEU A 50 14.39 10.17 11.55
N SER A 51 14.77 9.21 12.41
CA SER A 51 14.45 7.80 12.23
C SER A 51 12.93 7.55 12.23
N ALA A 52 12.20 8.19 13.15
CA ALA A 52 10.74 8.11 13.17
C ALA A 52 10.12 8.64 11.86
N TRP A 53 10.62 9.76 11.34
CA TRP A 53 10.15 10.33 10.07
C TRP A 53 10.48 9.43 8.87
N LEU A 54 11.69 8.88 8.79
CA LEU A 54 12.10 7.96 7.72
C LEU A 54 11.20 6.71 7.69
N ARG A 55 10.85 6.15 8.85
CA ARG A 55 9.88 5.04 8.96
C ARG A 55 8.46 5.47 8.59
N LEU A 56 8.04 6.68 8.97
CA LEU A 56 6.69 7.19 8.67
C LEU A 56 6.48 7.36 7.16
N VAL A 57 7.47 7.92 6.45
CA VAL A 57 7.43 8.09 4.98
C VAL A 57 7.79 6.82 4.21
N ARG A 58 8.10 5.72 4.91
CA ARG A 58 8.52 4.42 4.35
C ARG A 58 9.78 4.49 3.48
N ALA A 59 10.73 5.33 3.85
CA ALA A 59 12.04 5.39 3.19
C ALA A 59 12.83 4.07 3.32
N ASP A 60 12.56 3.28 4.37
CA ASP A 60 13.12 1.96 4.62
C ASP A 60 12.45 0.83 3.80
N LYS A 61 11.27 1.08 3.21
CA LYS A 61 10.44 0.07 2.52
C LYS A 61 10.04 0.56 1.12
N PRO A 62 10.96 0.54 0.14
CA PRO A 62 10.80 1.21 -1.15
C PRO A 62 9.80 0.53 -2.09
N ILE A 63 9.31 -0.68 -1.78
CA ILE A 63 8.42 -1.44 -2.66
C ILE A 63 7.20 -0.63 -3.11
N GLY A 64 6.59 0.15 -2.21
CA GLY A 64 5.44 0.99 -2.54
C GLY A 64 5.78 2.13 -3.51
N ILE A 65 7.01 2.67 -3.46
CA ILE A 65 7.49 3.67 -4.41
C ILE A 65 7.68 3.01 -5.77
N LEU A 66 8.30 1.83 -5.80
CA LEU A 66 8.54 1.09 -7.05
C LEU A 66 7.24 0.68 -7.74
N LEU A 67 6.25 0.18 -7.01
CA LEU A 67 4.95 -0.22 -7.56
C LEU A 67 4.14 0.97 -8.11
N LEU A 68 4.38 2.19 -7.63
CA LEU A 68 3.83 3.42 -8.23
C LEU A 68 4.70 3.93 -9.40
N LEU A 69 6.01 3.73 -9.32
CA LEU A 69 6.97 4.18 -10.32
C LEU A 69 6.83 3.41 -11.64
N TRP A 70 6.72 2.08 -11.61
CA TRP A 70 6.65 1.28 -12.83
C TRP A 70 5.52 1.72 -13.79
N PRO A 71 4.25 1.83 -13.38
CA PRO A 71 3.18 2.29 -14.26
C PRO A 71 3.35 3.74 -14.71
N THR A 72 3.99 4.57 -13.88
CA THR A 72 4.36 5.94 -14.27
C THR A 72 5.37 5.92 -15.42
N LEU A 73 6.39 5.07 -15.33
CA LEU A 73 7.41 4.91 -16.37
C LEU A 73 6.85 4.26 -17.64
N TRP A 74 5.95 3.27 -17.50
CA TRP A 74 5.21 2.69 -18.64
C TRP A 74 4.50 3.80 -19.42
N ALA A 75 3.74 4.65 -18.72
CA ALA A 75 2.98 5.73 -19.34
C ALA A 75 3.89 6.78 -19.99
N LEU A 76 4.96 7.21 -19.33
CA LEU A 76 5.90 8.19 -19.87
C LEU A 76 6.55 7.71 -21.17
N TRP A 77 6.98 6.44 -21.23
CA TRP A 77 7.59 5.88 -22.43
C TRP A 77 6.60 5.72 -23.57
N LEU A 78 5.40 5.24 -23.28
CA LEU A 78 4.34 5.10 -24.28
C LEU A 78 3.90 6.47 -24.82
N ALA A 79 3.77 7.47 -23.94
CA ALA A 79 3.37 8.82 -24.33
C ALA A 79 4.45 9.53 -25.17
N ALA A 80 5.72 9.31 -24.86
CA ALA A 80 6.85 9.91 -25.58
C ALA A 80 7.26 9.13 -26.84
N GLY A 81 6.79 7.89 -27.01
CA GLY A 81 7.27 6.99 -28.05
C GLY A 81 8.74 6.58 -27.85
N GLY A 82 9.20 6.48 -26.60
CA GLY A 82 10.61 6.26 -26.25
C GLY A 82 11.03 7.01 -24.98
N LEU A 83 12.28 7.47 -24.92
CA LEU A 83 12.78 8.22 -23.76
C LEU A 83 12.03 9.57 -23.65
N PRO A 84 11.30 9.84 -22.56
CA PRO A 84 10.60 11.11 -22.37
C PRO A 84 11.57 12.28 -22.15
N PRO A 85 11.13 13.55 -22.32
CA PRO A 85 11.91 14.71 -21.92
C PRO A 85 12.39 14.59 -20.47
N LEU A 86 13.69 14.80 -20.23
CA LEU A 86 14.33 14.53 -18.93
C LEU A 86 13.73 15.36 -17.79
N ALA A 87 13.31 16.60 -18.07
CA ALA A 87 12.63 17.43 -17.08
C ALA A 87 11.29 16.80 -16.63
N THR A 88 10.47 16.34 -17.58
CA THR A 88 9.21 15.64 -17.29
C THR A 88 9.46 14.34 -16.53
N LEU A 89 10.48 13.57 -16.93
CA LEU A 89 10.87 12.35 -16.22
C LEU A 89 11.25 12.63 -14.76
N ALA A 90 12.09 13.64 -14.52
CA ALA A 90 12.51 14.04 -13.17
C ALA A 90 11.32 14.50 -12.32
N ILE A 91 10.43 15.30 -12.89
CA ILE A 91 9.19 15.76 -12.23
C ILE A 91 8.35 14.57 -11.77
N PHE A 92 8.09 13.60 -12.65
CA PHE A 92 7.26 12.44 -12.32
C PHE A 92 7.94 11.49 -11.34
N VAL A 93 9.25 11.21 -11.48
CA VAL A 93 9.99 10.36 -10.54
C VAL A 93 10.00 10.97 -9.14
N ALA A 94 10.31 12.26 -9.02
CA ALA A 94 10.27 12.97 -7.74
C ALA A 94 8.84 13.02 -7.18
N GLY A 95 7.85 13.27 -8.05
CA GLY A 95 6.43 13.26 -7.71
C GLY A 95 5.98 11.90 -7.15
N VAL A 96 6.41 10.79 -7.72
CA VAL A 96 6.11 9.43 -7.23
C VAL A 96 6.67 9.23 -5.82
N VAL A 97 7.94 9.60 -5.58
CA VAL A 97 8.56 9.49 -4.25
C VAL A 97 7.79 10.32 -3.22
N LEU A 98 7.47 11.57 -3.53
CA LEU A 98 6.76 12.49 -2.64
C LEU A 98 5.33 12.01 -2.37
N THR A 99 4.56 11.71 -3.41
CA THR A 99 3.15 11.30 -3.28
C THR A 99 3.01 9.96 -2.58
N ARG A 100 3.90 8.99 -2.83
CA ARG A 100 3.90 7.75 -2.06
C ARG A 100 4.24 7.98 -0.59
N SER A 101 5.24 8.81 -0.32
CA SER A 101 5.65 9.19 1.04
C SER A 101 4.50 9.85 1.80
N GLY A 102 3.88 10.89 1.23
CA GLY A 102 2.72 11.56 1.78
C GLY A 102 1.51 10.63 1.95
N GLY A 103 1.28 9.75 0.97
CA GLY A 103 0.28 8.69 1.05
C GLY A 103 0.46 7.78 2.26
N CYS A 104 1.70 7.43 2.61
CA CYS A 104 1.98 6.66 3.84
C CYS A 104 1.62 7.46 5.10
N VAL A 105 1.96 8.76 5.14
CA VAL A 105 1.66 9.63 6.29
C VAL A 105 0.16 9.72 6.54
N ILE A 106 -0.63 10.05 5.50
CA ILE A 106 -2.08 10.20 5.64
C ILE A 106 -2.78 8.87 5.90
N ASN A 107 -2.26 7.77 5.34
CA ASN A 107 -2.75 6.43 5.63
C ASN A 107 -2.54 6.07 7.10
N ASP A 108 -1.32 6.18 7.63
CA ASP A 108 -1.03 5.91 9.04
C ASP A 108 -1.84 6.85 9.96
N TYR A 109 -2.09 8.10 9.55
CA TYR A 109 -2.95 9.03 10.30
C TYR A 109 -4.42 8.57 10.35
N ALA A 110 -4.99 8.16 9.21
CA ALA A 110 -6.35 7.64 9.11
C ALA A 110 -6.49 6.29 9.83
N ASP A 111 -5.39 5.56 9.97
CA ASP A 111 -5.35 4.19 10.48
C ASP A 111 -5.04 4.12 11.98
N ARG A 112 -4.92 5.24 12.68
CA ARG A 112 -4.64 5.28 14.14
C ARG A 112 -5.62 4.51 15.04
N TRP A 113 -6.81 4.19 14.53
CA TRP A 113 -7.80 3.35 15.22
C TRP A 113 -7.55 1.84 15.02
N LEU A 114 -6.90 1.47 13.92
CA LEU A 114 -6.62 0.10 13.49
C LEU A 114 -5.19 -0.31 13.82
N ASP A 115 -4.22 0.54 13.44
CA ASP A 115 -2.79 0.23 13.43
C ASP A 115 -2.23 -0.33 14.76
N PRO A 116 -2.65 0.17 15.96
CA PRO A 116 -2.19 -0.39 17.24
C PRO A 116 -2.60 -1.84 17.49
N ASN A 117 -3.61 -2.36 16.79
CA ASN A 117 -4.19 -3.69 17.01
C ASN A 117 -3.77 -4.71 15.94
N VAL A 118 -3.02 -4.31 14.92
CA VAL A 118 -2.54 -5.19 13.83
C VAL A 118 -1.06 -5.49 14.03
N GLN A 119 -0.68 -6.76 14.03
CA GLN A 119 0.65 -7.24 14.43
C GLN A 119 1.79 -6.53 13.69
N ARG A 120 1.58 -6.26 12.39
CA ARG A 120 2.55 -5.66 11.48
C ARG A 120 2.70 -4.15 11.65
N THR A 121 1.66 -3.47 12.14
CA THR A 121 1.56 -2.00 12.11
C THR A 121 1.60 -1.35 13.49
N GLN A 122 1.48 -2.14 14.55
CA GLN A 122 1.53 -1.69 15.95
C GLN A 122 2.81 -0.90 16.31
N GLN A 123 3.89 -1.08 15.55
CA GLN A 123 5.18 -0.38 15.73
C GLN A 123 5.35 0.86 14.83
N ARG A 124 4.30 1.31 14.14
CA ARG A 124 4.36 2.51 13.29
C ARG A 124 4.49 3.78 14.14
N PRO A 125 5.23 4.81 13.68
CA PRO A 125 5.49 6.02 14.48
C PRO A 125 4.25 6.76 15.00
N LEU A 126 3.16 6.78 14.22
CA LEU A 126 1.88 7.39 14.64
C LEU A 126 1.08 6.50 15.61
N ALA A 127 1.25 5.17 15.54
CA ALA A 127 0.60 4.22 16.43
C ALA A 127 1.28 4.18 17.81
N THR A 128 2.62 4.26 17.84
CA THR A 128 3.43 4.31 19.07
C THR A 128 3.50 5.69 19.71
N GLY A 129 3.06 6.74 19.00
CA GLY A 129 3.12 8.13 19.46
C GLY A 129 4.50 8.77 19.38
N GLU A 130 5.45 8.16 18.67
CA GLU A 130 6.75 8.76 18.35
C GLU A 130 6.61 10.05 17.52
N ILE A 131 5.60 10.09 16.66
CA ILE A 131 5.17 11.29 15.92
C ILE A 131 3.73 11.58 16.33
N SER A 132 3.42 12.85 16.60
CA SER A 132 2.04 13.25 16.90
C SER A 132 1.18 13.30 15.64
N GLY A 133 -0.14 13.12 15.78
CA GLY A 133 -1.06 13.25 14.64
C GLY A 133 -0.99 14.61 13.94
N THR A 134 -0.86 15.69 14.72
CA THR A 134 -0.73 17.06 14.17
C THR A 134 0.58 17.22 13.40
N GLU A 135 1.70 16.72 13.94
CA GLU A 135 3.00 16.72 13.26
C GLU A 135 2.92 15.92 11.94
N GLY A 136 2.25 14.76 11.95
CA GLY A 136 1.98 13.99 10.73
C GLY A 136 1.19 14.76 9.68
N LEU A 137 0.10 15.44 10.07
CA LEU A 137 -0.70 16.25 9.13
C LEU A 137 0.07 17.43 8.54
N ILE A 138 0.89 18.11 9.35
CA ILE A 138 1.74 19.20 8.87
C ILE A 138 2.74 18.66 7.84
N GLY A 139 3.42 17.54 8.14
CA GLY A 139 4.35 16.93 7.20
C GLY A 139 3.68 16.45 5.92
N PHE A 140 2.49 15.84 6.02
CA PHE A 140 1.68 15.50 4.85
C PHE A 140 1.39 16.73 3.98
N ALA A 141 0.91 17.82 4.58
CA ALA A 141 0.61 19.06 3.85
C ALA A 141 1.85 19.63 3.15
N LEU A 142 3.01 19.64 3.83
CA LEU A 142 4.28 20.10 3.23
C LEU A 142 4.70 19.23 2.05
N ILE A 143 4.65 17.89 2.19
CA ILE A 143 4.99 16.97 1.10
C ILE A 143 4.04 17.17 -0.10
N MET A 144 2.74 17.34 0.14
CA MET A 144 1.76 17.58 -0.92
C MET A 144 1.96 18.93 -1.60
N LEU A 145 2.33 19.99 -0.85
CA LEU A 145 2.66 21.30 -1.44
C LEU A 145 3.89 21.23 -2.36
N ILE A 146 4.93 20.48 -1.96
CA ILE A 146 6.11 20.27 -2.80
C ILE A 146 5.73 19.46 -4.06
N ALA A 147 4.96 18.38 -3.89
CA ALA A 147 4.49 17.58 -5.02
C ALA A 147 3.62 18.41 -5.99
N PHE A 148 2.75 19.28 -5.46
CA PHE A 148 1.95 20.20 -6.27
C PHE A 148 2.82 21.24 -6.98
N GLY A 149 3.86 21.75 -6.32
CA GLY A 149 4.87 22.62 -6.93
C GLY A 149 5.51 21.99 -8.18
N LEU A 150 5.81 20.68 -8.14
CA LEU A 150 6.29 19.95 -9.32
C LEU A 150 5.25 19.88 -10.44
N VAL A 151 3.98 19.66 -10.10
CA VAL A 151 2.87 19.63 -11.08
C VAL A 151 2.70 20.99 -11.77
N LEU A 152 2.90 22.11 -11.05
CA LEU A 152 2.83 23.45 -11.64
C LEU A 152 3.89 23.69 -12.73
N LEU A 153 4.95 22.89 -12.78
CA LEU A 153 5.99 22.93 -13.82
C LEU A 153 5.62 22.15 -15.09
N THR A 154 4.39 21.61 -15.16
CA THR A 154 3.91 20.84 -16.32
C THR A 154 2.97 21.69 -17.19
N ASN A 155 1.75 21.23 -17.45
CA ASN A 155 0.75 21.94 -18.22
C ASN A 155 -0.62 21.94 -17.54
N GLN A 156 -1.53 22.77 -18.06
CA GLN A 156 -2.85 23.01 -17.48
C GLN A 156 -3.70 21.72 -17.35
N LEU A 157 -3.63 20.83 -18.35
CA LEU A 157 -4.36 19.55 -18.30
C LEU A 157 -3.85 18.66 -17.16
N THR A 158 -2.54 18.56 -17.00
CA THR A 158 -1.89 17.79 -15.92
C THR A 158 -2.25 18.37 -14.54
N ILE A 159 -2.30 19.70 -14.42
CA ILE A 159 -2.74 20.39 -13.21
C ILE A 159 -4.18 19.99 -12.85
N TYR A 160 -5.11 20.03 -13.81
CA TYR A 160 -6.50 19.62 -13.53
C TYR A 160 -6.63 18.14 -13.15
N LEU A 161 -5.91 17.24 -13.82
CA LEU A 161 -5.89 15.82 -13.47
C LEU A 161 -5.33 15.57 -12.06
N SER A 162 -4.36 16.37 -11.63
CA SER A 162 -3.78 16.26 -10.28
C SER A 162 -4.80 16.53 -9.16
N LEU A 163 -5.84 17.33 -9.41
CA LEU A 163 -6.94 17.54 -8.45
C LEU A 163 -7.75 16.24 -8.25
N GLY A 164 -7.99 15.49 -9.32
CA GLY A 164 -8.60 14.16 -9.23
C GLY A 164 -7.71 13.15 -8.50
N ALA A 165 -6.40 13.20 -8.73
CA ALA A 165 -5.43 12.38 -8.01
C ALA A 165 -5.42 12.69 -6.51
N LEU A 166 -5.44 13.98 -6.14
CA LEU A 166 -5.53 14.41 -4.75
C LEU A 166 -6.83 13.96 -4.10
N ALA A 167 -7.96 14.08 -4.79
CA ALA A 167 -9.26 13.61 -4.28
C ALA A 167 -9.24 12.09 -3.97
N LEU A 168 -8.68 11.28 -4.89
CA LEU A 168 -8.51 9.84 -4.66
C LEU A 168 -7.55 9.54 -3.51
N ALA A 169 -6.44 10.26 -3.41
CA ALA A 169 -5.46 10.09 -2.34
C ALA A 169 -6.02 10.43 -0.95
N VAL A 170 -6.89 11.44 -0.87
CA VAL A 170 -7.59 11.82 0.39
C VAL A 170 -8.69 10.82 0.71
N PHE A 171 -9.41 10.31 -0.28
CA PHE A 171 -10.53 9.38 -0.07
C PHE A 171 -10.07 7.97 0.30
N TYR A 172 -9.00 7.47 -0.33
CA TYR A 172 -8.50 6.10 -0.17
C TYR A 172 -8.32 5.66 1.30
N PRO A 173 -7.65 6.40 2.20
CA PRO A 173 -7.40 5.95 3.58
C PRO A 173 -8.67 5.65 4.38
N TYR A 174 -9.80 6.28 4.02
CA TYR A 174 -11.08 6.09 4.70
C TYR A 174 -11.92 4.97 4.07
N SER A 175 -11.58 4.52 2.86
CA SER A 175 -12.38 3.59 2.08
C SER A 175 -12.58 2.24 2.77
N LYS A 176 -11.60 1.77 3.56
CA LYS A 176 -11.72 0.51 4.34
C LYS A 176 -12.82 0.51 5.41
N ARG A 177 -13.35 1.69 5.77
CA ARG A 177 -14.49 1.83 6.69
C ARG A 177 -15.83 1.82 5.95
N LEU A 178 -15.82 2.06 4.64
CA LEU A 178 -17.01 2.37 3.84
C LEU A 178 -17.33 1.27 2.83
N ILE A 179 -16.32 0.66 2.21
CA ILE A 179 -16.49 -0.26 1.08
C ILE A 179 -15.57 -1.48 1.21
N TRP A 180 -15.94 -2.56 0.54
CA TRP A 180 -15.23 -3.85 0.56
C TRP A 180 -14.06 -3.96 -0.42
N PHE A 181 -13.86 -2.95 -1.27
CA PHE A 181 -12.84 -2.93 -2.30
C PHE A 181 -11.94 -1.69 -2.22
N PRO A 182 -11.37 -1.34 -1.04
CA PRO A 182 -10.44 -0.21 -0.92
C PRO A 182 -9.23 -0.35 -1.85
N GLN A 183 -8.83 -1.59 -2.19
CA GLN A 183 -7.78 -1.92 -3.16
C GLN A 183 -8.02 -1.30 -4.54
N VAL A 184 -9.27 -1.23 -5.00
CA VAL A 184 -9.61 -0.63 -6.30
C VAL A 184 -9.41 0.89 -6.26
N ILE A 185 -9.74 1.52 -5.14
CA ILE A 185 -9.52 2.97 -4.93
C ILE A 185 -8.02 3.26 -4.86
N LEU A 186 -7.24 2.41 -4.17
CA LEU A 186 -5.78 2.49 -4.19
C LEU A 186 -5.23 2.36 -5.62
N GLY A 187 -5.73 1.37 -6.35
CA GLY A 187 -5.39 1.17 -7.76
C GLY A 187 -5.68 2.40 -8.60
N ALA A 188 -6.84 3.03 -8.43
CA ALA A 188 -7.17 4.26 -9.14
C ALA A 188 -6.21 5.41 -8.74
N ALA A 189 -5.93 5.59 -7.44
CA ALA A 189 -5.02 6.62 -6.95
C ALA A 189 -3.60 6.44 -7.51
N PHE A 190 -3.08 5.21 -7.52
CA PHE A 190 -1.76 4.89 -8.09
C PHE A 190 -1.76 5.07 -9.62
N SER A 191 -2.87 4.73 -10.27
CA SER A 191 -2.98 4.81 -11.73
C SER A 191 -3.10 6.24 -12.24
N MET A 192 -3.44 7.24 -11.42
CA MET A 192 -3.58 8.64 -11.86
C MET A 192 -2.30 9.23 -12.46
N ALA A 193 -1.13 8.69 -12.12
CA ALA A 193 0.12 9.08 -12.77
C ALA A 193 0.12 8.80 -14.28
N ILE A 194 -0.67 7.82 -14.76
CA ILE A 194 -0.76 7.44 -16.17
C ILE A 194 -1.39 8.54 -17.03
N PRO A 195 -2.66 8.97 -16.83
CA PRO A 195 -3.25 10.03 -17.63
C PRO A 195 -2.49 11.35 -17.44
N MET A 196 -1.92 11.60 -16.25
CA MET A 196 -1.07 12.76 -16.01
C MET A 196 0.21 12.72 -16.86
N ALA A 197 0.87 11.55 -16.99
CA ALA A 197 2.07 11.40 -17.81
C ALA A 197 1.76 11.63 -19.31
N PHE A 198 0.67 11.07 -19.82
CA PHE A 198 0.22 11.32 -21.19
C PHE A 198 -0.10 12.80 -21.42
N ALA A 199 -0.84 13.42 -20.50
CA ALA A 199 -1.15 14.85 -20.57
C ALA A 199 0.13 15.70 -20.55
N ALA A 200 1.09 15.40 -19.68
CA ALA A 200 2.33 16.15 -19.54
C ALA A 200 3.22 16.07 -20.79
N VAL A 201 3.25 14.92 -21.47
CA VAL A 201 4.11 14.69 -22.64
C VAL A 201 3.44 15.11 -23.94
N SER A 202 2.17 14.73 -24.15
CA SER A 202 1.47 14.87 -25.43
C SER A 202 0.41 15.98 -25.46
N GLY A 203 0.07 16.57 -24.30
CA GLY A 203 -0.99 17.58 -24.19
C GLY A 203 -2.41 17.03 -24.21
N GLU A 204 -2.59 15.70 -24.32
CA GLU A 204 -3.88 15.02 -24.34
C GLU A 204 -3.85 13.70 -23.56
N VAL A 205 -5.03 13.10 -23.36
CA VAL A 205 -5.17 11.77 -22.72
C VAL A 205 -5.90 10.82 -23.67
N PRO A 206 -5.17 10.11 -24.55
CA PRO A 206 -5.78 9.25 -25.55
C PRO A 206 -6.39 7.98 -24.92
N GLN A 207 -7.19 7.24 -25.69
CA GLN A 207 -7.78 5.97 -25.23
C GLN A 207 -6.74 4.95 -24.73
N LEU A 208 -5.52 4.99 -25.28
CA LEU A 208 -4.42 4.13 -24.85
C LEU A 208 -4.04 4.38 -23.38
N ALA A 209 -4.08 5.63 -22.93
CA ALA A 209 -3.81 6.00 -21.54
C ALA A 209 -4.85 5.42 -20.59
N TRP A 210 -6.13 5.45 -20.98
CA TRP A 210 -7.23 4.86 -20.19
C TRP A 210 -7.19 3.33 -20.16
N LEU A 211 -6.77 2.68 -21.26
CA LEU A 211 -6.53 1.24 -21.26
C LEU A 211 -5.41 0.87 -20.28
N LEU A 212 -4.30 1.61 -20.28
CA LEU A 212 -3.21 1.41 -19.32
C LEU A 212 -3.64 1.70 -17.88
N PHE A 213 -4.44 2.74 -17.67
CA PHE A 213 -5.03 3.08 -16.37
C PHE A 213 -5.86 1.92 -15.81
N CYS A 214 -6.76 1.36 -16.62
CA CYS A 214 -7.56 0.19 -16.22
C CYS A 214 -6.69 -1.05 -15.99
N ALA A 215 -5.69 -1.31 -16.85
CA ALA A 215 -4.75 -2.41 -16.66
C ALA A 215 -4.03 -2.29 -15.31
N ASN A 216 -3.55 -1.09 -14.98
CA ASN A 216 -2.86 -0.85 -13.71
C ASN A 216 -3.79 -0.97 -12.50
N ILE A 217 -5.06 -0.54 -12.58
CA ILE A 217 -6.04 -0.79 -11.52
C ILE A 217 -6.19 -2.29 -11.25
N LEU A 218 -6.31 -3.11 -12.30
CA LEU A 218 -6.44 -4.57 -12.17
C LEU A 218 -5.20 -5.16 -11.48
N TRP A 219 -4.01 -4.74 -11.91
CA TRP A 219 -2.75 -5.20 -11.34
C TRP A 219 -2.57 -4.77 -9.88
N THR A 220 -2.82 -3.49 -9.58
CA THR A 220 -2.77 -2.96 -8.21
C THR A 220 -3.76 -3.64 -7.31
N THR A 221 -4.99 -3.85 -7.77
CA THR A 221 -5.99 -4.57 -6.99
C THR A 221 -5.50 -5.97 -6.68
N ALA A 222 -4.95 -6.69 -7.66
CA ALA A 222 -4.45 -8.05 -7.46
C ALA A 222 -3.32 -8.14 -6.42
N TYR A 223 -2.25 -7.34 -6.56
CA TYR A 223 -1.13 -7.42 -5.62
C TYR A 223 -1.52 -6.88 -4.24
N ASP A 224 -2.42 -5.90 -4.16
CA ASP A 224 -2.83 -5.32 -2.88
C ASP A 224 -3.84 -6.23 -2.16
N THR A 225 -4.58 -7.07 -2.90
CA THR A 225 -5.32 -8.20 -2.30
C THR A 225 -4.35 -9.21 -1.67
N LEU A 226 -3.25 -9.59 -2.36
CA LEU A 226 -2.22 -10.46 -1.77
C LEU A 226 -1.60 -9.86 -0.50
N TYR A 227 -1.39 -8.54 -0.49
CA TYR A 227 -0.94 -7.82 0.70
C TYR A 227 -1.98 -7.81 1.82
N ALA A 228 -3.26 -7.60 1.50
CA ALA A 228 -4.35 -7.61 2.47
C ALA A 228 -4.61 -9.01 3.07
N MET A 229 -4.27 -10.09 2.36
CA MET A 229 -4.34 -11.46 2.90
C MET A 229 -3.39 -11.66 4.09
N VAL A 230 -2.33 -10.85 4.21
CA VAL A 230 -1.37 -10.91 5.33
C VAL A 230 -1.99 -10.44 6.65
N ASP A 231 -2.84 -9.40 6.58
CA ASP A 231 -3.45 -8.75 7.74
C ASP A 231 -4.93 -9.16 7.95
N ARG A 232 -5.42 -10.16 7.18
CA ARG A 232 -6.85 -10.51 7.11
C ARG A 232 -7.50 -10.80 8.46
N ASP A 233 -6.86 -11.62 9.30
CA ASP A 233 -7.45 -12.01 10.58
C ASP A 233 -7.54 -10.81 11.53
N ASP A 234 -6.47 -10.02 11.60
CA ASP A 234 -6.40 -8.81 12.42
C ASP A 234 -7.43 -7.74 11.93
N ASP A 235 -7.59 -7.60 10.61
CA ASP A 235 -8.57 -6.71 9.98
C ASP A 235 -10.02 -7.13 10.28
N LEU A 236 -10.30 -8.44 10.26
CA LEU A 236 -11.60 -9.02 10.57
C LEU A 236 -12.01 -8.74 12.02
N GLU A 237 -11.10 -8.94 12.98
CA GLU A 237 -11.34 -8.68 14.40
C GLU A 237 -11.68 -7.21 14.67
N MET A 238 -11.06 -6.30 13.92
CA MET A 238 -11.26 -4.86 14.04
C MET A 238 -12.41 -4.31 13.19
N GLY A 239 -13.07 -5.16 12.39
CA GLY A 239 -14.19 -4.78 11.53
C GLY A 239 -13.79 -3.93 10.31
N ALA A 240 -12.52 -3.99 9.89
CA ALA A 240 -12.06 -3.39 8.65
C ALA A 240 -12.56 -4.18 7.43
N ARG A 241 -12.70 -3.50 6.28
CA ARG A 241 -13.14 -4.13 5.03
C ARG A 241 -12.00 -4.16 4.01
N SER A 242 -11.87 -5.27 3.30
CA SER A 242 -10.86 -5.47 2.26
C SER A 242 -11.35 -6.49 1.23
N THR A 243 -10.73 -6.51 0.05
CA THR A 243 -10.99 -7.55 -0.96
C THR A 243 -10.62 -8.95 -0.46
N ALA A 244 -9.59 -9.08 0.37
CA ALA A 244 -9.22 -10.36 0.98
C ALA A 244 -10.34 -10.91 1.87
N ILE A 245 -11.06 -10.03 2.58
CA ILE A 245 -12.23 -10.43 3.36
C ILE A 245 -13.45 -10.68 2.45
N LEU A 246 -13.68 -9.81 1.48
CA LEU A 246 -14.81 -9.92 0.55
C LEU A 246 -14.79 -11.24 -0.23
N PHE A 247 -13.61 -11.63 -0.72
CA PHE A 247 -13.47 -12.84 -1.52
C PHE A 247 -13.37 -14.11 -0.67
N GLY A 248 -12.99 -14.00 0.62
CA GLY A 248 -12.85 -15.14 1.52
C GLY A 248 -11.99 -16.24 0.89
N ASP A 249 -12.52 -17.46 0.84
CA ASP A 249 -11.82 -18.63 0.27
C ASP A 249 -11.55 -18.53 -1.25
N LEU A 250 -12.22 -17.59 -1.94
CA LEU A 250 -12.03 -17.34 -3.37
C LEU A 250 -10.98 -16.27 -3.66
N ASP A 251 -10.29 -15.72 -2.65
CA ASP A 251 -9.28 -14.67 -2.80
C ASP A 251 -8.22 -15.01 -3.88
N ARG A 252 -7.69 -16.22 -3.90
CA ARG A 252 -6.71 -16.69 -4.89
C ARG A 252 -7.27 -16.75 -6.30
N VAL A 253 -8.52 -17.18 -6.44
CA VAL A 253 -9.20 -17.23 -7.74
C VAL A 253 -9.44 -15.80 -8.25
N ALA A 254 -9.90 -14.90 -7.38
CA ALA A 254 -10.08 -13.50 -7.71
C ALA A 254 -8.77 -12.81 -8.10
N VAL A 255 -7.68 -13.03 -7.35
CA VAL A 255 -6.34 -12.54 -7.70
C VAL A 255 -5.91 -13.06 -9.06
N GLY A 256 -6.09 -14.36 -9.33
CA GLY A 256 -5.77 -14.96 -10.63
C GLY A 256 -6.56 -14.35 -11.79
N ILE A 257 -7.86 -14.09 -11.61
CA ILE A 257 -8.71 -13.42 -12.60
C ILE A 257 -8.24 -11.98 -12.83
N LEU A 258 -7.92 -11.23 -11.78
CA LEU A 258 -7.43 -9.85 -11.88
C LEU A 258 -6.08 -9.80 -12.61
N GLN A 259 -5.15 -10.71 -12.29
CA GLN A 259 -3.84 -10.80 -12.97
C GLN A 259 -3.98 -11.25 -14.43
N GLY A 260 -4.86 -12.21 -14.72
CA GLY A 260 -5.17 -12.62 -16.09
C GLY A 260 -5.79 -11.48 -16.91
N SER A 261 -6.68 -10.71 -16.29
CA SER A 261 -7.31 -9.54 -16.91
C SER A 261 -6.30 -8.41 -17.15
N PHE A 262 -5.36 -8.20 -16.22
CA PHE A 262 -4.23 -7.30 -16.41
C PHE A 262 -3.38 -7.72 -17.62
N LEU A 263 -2.98 -9.00 -17.70
CA LEU A 263 -2.19 -9.51 -18.83
C LEU A 263 -2.94 -9.35 -20.17
N LEU A 264 -4.25 -9.60 -20.19
CA LEU A 264 -5.08 -9.38 -21.37
C LEU A 264 -5.12 -7.88 -21.76
N ALA A 265 -5.32 -6.99 -20.79
CA ALA A 265 -5.32 -5.55 -21.03
C ALA A 265 -3.95 -5.07 -21.56
N MET A 266 -2.86 -5.61 -21.05
CA MET A 266 -1.51 -5.30 -21.54
C MET A 266 -1.24 -5.88 -22.93
N LEU A 267 -1.74 -7.08 -23.23
CA LEU A 267 -1.69 -7.63 -24.59
C LEU A 267 -2.40 -6.70 -25.59
N LEU A 268 -3.61 -6.23 -25.25
CA LEU A 268 -4.37 -5.28 -26.06
C LEU A 268 -3.65 -3.95 -26.19
N LEU A 269 -3.02 -3.47 -25.12
CA LEU A 269 -2.22 -2.25 -25.11
C LEU A 269 -1.05 -2.34 -26.08
N GLY A 270 -0.23 -3.40 -26.01
CA GLY A 270 0.89 -3.60 -26.92
C GLY A 270 0.46 -3.68 -28.39
N ARG A 271 -0.69 -4.31 -28.67
CA ARG A 271 -1.27 -4.34 -30.02
C ARG A 271 -1.69 -2.96 -30.51
N ARG A 272 -2.33 -2.14 -29.67
CA ARG A 272 -2.76 -0.77 -30.02
C ARG A 272 -1.61 0.21 -30.13
N ALA A 273 -0.56 0.01 -29.33
CA ALA A 273 0.66 0.82 -29.37
C ALA A 273 1.67 0.36 -30.43
N GLU A 274 1.33 -0.69 -31.21
CA GLU A 274 2.19 -1.26 -32.26
C GLU A 274 3.59 -1.64 -31.75
N LEU A 275 3.68 -2.15 -30.51
CA LEU A 275 4.93 -2.62 -29.93
C LEU A 275 5.36 -3.95 -30.57
N GLY A 276 6.66 -4.19 -30.72
CA GLY A 276 7.18 -5.38 -31.37
C GLY A 276 7.43 -6.56 -30.44
N THR A 277 8.16 -7.55 -30.97
CA THR A 277 8.33 -8.88 -30.38
C THR A 277 8.96 -8.84 -28.97
N VAL A 278 9.86 -7.89 -28.71
CA VAL A 278 10.52 -7.76 -27.40
C VAL A 278 9.50 -7.47 -26.30
N TYR A 279 8.51 -6.62 -26.58
CA TYR A 279 7.44 -6.33 -25.63
C TYR A 279 6.60 -7.58 -25.34
N PHE A 280 6.17 -8.31 -26.37
CA PHE A 280 5.38 -9.52 -26.17
C PHE A 280 6.15 -10.63 -25.45
N ALA A 281 7.46 -10.76 -25.69
CA ALA A 281 8.33 -11.65 -24.94
C ALA A 281 8.39 -11.26 -23.45
N SER A 282 8.47 -9.95 -23.14
CA SER A 282 8.41 -9.45 -21.76
C SER A 282 7.07 -9.79 -21.08
N LEU A 283 5.94 -9.79 -21.83
CA LEU A 283 4.65 -10.21 -21.30
C LEU A 283 4.58 -11.70 -20.97
N VAL A 284 5.22 -12.56 -21.79
CA VAL A 284 5.35 -13.99 -21.46
C VAL A 284 6.15 -14.16 -20.17
N LEU A 285 7.26 -13.45 -20.01
CA LEU A 285 8.03 -13.46 -18.77
C LEU A 285 7.22 -12.96 -17.57
N ALA A 286 6.48 -11.85 -17.73
CA ALA A 286 5.57 -11.34 -16.69
C ALA A 286 4.49 -12.36 -16.30
N ALA A 287 3.94 -13.11 -17.27
CA ALA A 287 2.98 -14.18 -17.00
C ALA A 287 3.59 -15.33 -16.19
N LEU A 288 4.85 -15.70 -16.46
CA LEU A 288 5.58 -16.70 -15.66
C LEU A 288 5.82 -16.21 -14.22
N LEU A 289 6.19 -14.94 -14.03
CA LEU A 289 6.33 -14.35 -12.69
C LEU A 289 5.00 -14.33 -11.93
N ILE A 290 3.89 -14.01 -12.61
CA ILE A 290 2.54 -14.05 -12.05
C ILE A 290 2.14 -15.48 -11.65
N ALA A 291 2.41 -16.47 -12.51
CA ALA A 291 2.16 -17.88 -12.19
C ALA A 291 2.97 -18.31 -10.94
N TYR A 292 4.21 -17.85 -10.82
CA TYR A 292 5.02 -18.08 -9.62
C TYR A 292 4.43 -17.41 -8.36
N GLN A 293 3.93 -16.17 -8.46
CA GLN A 293 3.25 -15.49 -7.34
C GLN A 293 2.00 -16.24 -6.87
N LEU A 294 1.18 -16.74 -7.81
CA LEU A 294 0.00 -17.56 -7.49
C LEU A 294 0.38 -18.90 -6.86
N TRP A 295 1.47 -19.51 -7.31
CA TRP A 295 2.01 -20.73 -6.71
C TRP A 295 2.54 -20.49 -5.29
N LEU A 296 3.19 -19.34 -5.05
CA LEU A 296 3.71 -18.96 -3.75
C LEU A 296 2.59 -18.72 -2.75
N ALA A 297 1.54 -18.01 -3.16
CA ALA A 297 0.37 -17.70 -2.32
C ALA A 297 -0.65 -18.86 -2.21
N ARG A 298 -0.35 -20.07 -2.71
CA ARG A 298 -1.33 -21.17 -2.86
C ARG A 298 -1.95 -21.66 -1.55
N ASN A 299 -1.21 -21.55 -0.43
CA ASN A 299 -1.66 -21.98 0.89
C ASN A 299 -2.24 -20.82 1.72
N GLN A 300 -2.32 -19.60 1.15
CA GLN A 300 -2.84 -18.39 1.83
C GLN A 300 -2.12 -18.05 3.15
N GLU A 301 -0.89 -18.52 3.32
CA GLU A 301 -0.05 -18.24 4.48
C GLU A 301 0.48 -16.79 4.43
N ARG A 302 0.57 -16.13 5.59
CA ARG A 302 0.93 -14.70 5.71
C ARG A 302 2.24 -14.35 5.00
N GLU A 303 3.32 -15.09 5.29
CA GLU A 303 4.65 -14.79 4.74
C GLU A 303 4.75 -15.03 3.23
N PRO A 304 4.33 -16.19 2.66
CA PRO A 304 4.30 -16.37 1.21
C PRO A 304 3.43 -15.35 0.45
N CYS A 305 2.29 -14.94 1.00
CA CYS A 305 1.47 -13.88 0.41
C CYS A 305 2.21 -12.53 0.39
N PHE A 306 2.92 -12.20 1.48
CA PHE A 306 3.74 -10.99 1.52
C PHE A 306 4.89 -11.04 0.51
N GLN A 307 5.56 -12.19 0.37
CA GLN A 307 6.59 -12.40 -0.64
C GLN A 307 6.04 -12.28 -2.07
N ALA A 308 4.83 -12.80 -2.33
CA ALA A 308 4.17 -12.66 -3.63
C ALA A 308 3.84 -11.19 -3.94
N PHE A 309 3.40 -10.42 -2.95
CA PHE A 309 3.24 -8.97 -3.07
C PHE A 309 4.56 -8.26 -3.41
N LEU A 310 5.64 -8.51 -2.66
CA LEU A 310 6.95 -7.90 -2.92
C LEU A 310 7.48 -8.26 -4.33
N HIS A 311 7.25 -9.49 -4.77
CA HIS A 311 7.69 -9.99 -6.06
C HIS A 311 7.03 -9.26 -7.25
N ASN A 312 5.92 -8.54 -7.04
CA ASN A 312 5.31 -7.72 -8.10
C ASN A 312 6.25 -6.62 -8.63
N ASN A 313 7.28 -6.23 -7.88
CA ASN A 313 8.34 -5.37 -8.42
C ASN A 313 8.91 -5.87 -9.75
N TRP A 314 9.12 -7.18 -9.88
CA TRP A 314 9.70 -7.78 -11.07
C TRP A 314 8.75 -7.76 -12.27
N VAL A 315 7.44 -7.91 -12.03
CA VAL A 315 6.42 -7.73 -13.09
C VAL A 315 6.47 -6.29 -13.61
N GLY A 316 6.48 -5.32 -12.68
CA GLY A 316 6.67 -3.90 -12.95
C GLY A 316 7.86 -3.61 -13.88
N LEU A 317 9.02 -4.08 -13.45
CA LEU A 317 10.31 -3.90 -14.12
C LEU A 317 10.36 -4.57 -15.51
N ILE A 318 9.95 -5.84 -15.62
CA ILE A 318 10.06 -6.59 -16.89
C ILE A 318 9.17 -5.97 -17.96
N VAL A 319 7.94 -5.59 -17.60
CA VAL A 319 7.04 -4.91 -18.54
C VAL A 319 7.61 -3.57 -18.95
N PHE A 320 8.20 -2.80 -18.03
CA PHE A 320 8.86 -1.54 -18.37
C PHE A 320 10.03 -1.75 -19.32
N ALA A 321 10.91 -2.72 -19.03
CA ALA A 321 12.03 -3.07 -19.88
C ALA A 321 11.56 -3.46 -21.29
N GLY A 322 10.49 -4.26 -21.40
CA GLY A 322 9.90 -4.61 -22.70
C GLY A 322 9.39 -3.41 -23.50
N ILE A 323 8.70 -2.47 -22.85
CA ILE A 323 8.24 -1.22 -23.48
C ILE A 323 9.45 -0.38 -23.92
N ALA A 324 10.39 -0.13 -23.02
CA ALA A 324 11.55 0.72 -23.28
C ALA A 324 12.44 0.17 -24.39
N THR A 325 12.70 -1.14 -24.39
CA THR A 325 13.53 -1.79 -25.41
C THR A 325 12.83 -1.86 -26.77
N SER A 326 11.49 -2.03 -26.83
CA SER A 326 10.79 -2.02 -28.14
C SER A 326 10.92 -0.67 -28.85
N TYR A 327 10.90 0.45 -28.11
CA TYR A 327 11.18 1.76 -28.70
C TYR A 327 12.65 1.96 -29.09
N TRP A 328 13.58 1.34 -28.37
CA TRP A 328 15.01 1.44 -28.70
C TRP A 328 15.39 0.63 -29.94
N VAL A 329 14.80 -0.54 -30.14
CA VAL A 329 15.10 -1.45 -31.28
C VAL A 329 14.36 -1.04 -32.58
N GLY A 330 13.41 -0.12 -32.50
CA GLY A 330 12.68 0.39 -33.68
C GLY A 330 11.41 -0.39 -34.03
N ARG A 331 10.58 -0.64 -33.00
CA ARG A 331 9.38 -1.50 -32.96
C ARG A 331 9.72 -2.99 -32.86
#